data_AF-A0A9Q3GBN0-F1
#
_entry.id   AF-A0A9Q3GBN0-F1
#
_cell.length_a   1.000
_cell.length_b   1.000
_cell.length_c   1.000
_cell.angle_alpha   90.00
_cell.angle_beta   90.00
_cell.angle_gamma   90.00
#
_symmetry.space_group_name_H-M   'P 1'
#
loop_
_entity.id
_entity.type
_entity.pdbx_description
1 polymer ?
#
loop_
_entity_poly.entity_id
_entity_poly.type
_entity_poly.pdbx_seq_one_letter_code
_entity_poly.pdbx_strand_id
1 'polypeptide(L)'
;MAYIHGKATEMTVCIDNAQHPLIIDSGAHCSIVARGYLDNHFPNWEKQVLPTKEKSFKSASGKMTSIGTIIKEIIIPHRKGNIRLNPVFVVLDDAHIQGLLLGTDYQRMYGIDIHNSKKRHITIGTNREKKLSLDMYQISTHDPLSELLNEFREGQSSTTLTSKQKFSLLKMLRKNRQEFSIGEEPLAKIRGLDIELYLDVERPYPPMQRRPPYPESL
;
A
#
# COMPACT_ATOMS: atom_id res chain seq x y z
N MET A 1 5.98 -21.15 23.10
CA MET A 1 5.97 -20.33 21.86
C MET A 1 4.54 -20.25 21.33
N ALA A 2 3.82 -19.18 21.65
CA ALA A 2 2.43 -19.01 21.26
C ALA A 2 2.37 -18.49 19.82
N TYR A 3 2.32 -19.42 18.86
CA TYR A 3 2.09 -19.10 17.46
C TYR A 3 0.70 -18.45 17.31
N ILE A 4 0.57 -17.55 16.34
CA ILE A 4 -0.52 -16.60 16.06
C ILE A 4 -1.82 -17.32 15.63
N HIS A 5 -2.26 -18.33 16.38
CA HIS A 5 -3.51 -19.03 16.21
C HIS A 5 -4.62 -18.20 16.86
N GLY A 6 -5.68 -17.90 16.10
CA GLY A 6 -6.89 -17.25 16.61
C GLY A 6 -7.00 -15.74 16.45
N LYS A 7 -5.98 -15.03 15.95
CA LYS A 7 -6.17 -13.62 15.56
C LYS A 7 -6.89 -13.53 14.21
N ALA A 8 -7.77 -12.54 14.03
CA ALA A 8 -8.39 -12.25 12.73
C ALA A 8 -7.35 -11.73 11.72
N THR A 9 -7.54 -12.09 10.46
CA THR A 9 -6.72 -11.62 9.32
C THR A 9 -7.35 -10.33 8.82
N GLU A 10 -7.11 -9.23 9.54
CA GLU A 10 -7.69 -7.91 9.24
C GLU A 10 -6.66 -6.97 8.60
N MET A 11 -7.09 -6.20 7.61
CA MET A 11 -6.32 -5.15 6.94
C MET A 11 -7.18 -3.93 6.65
N THR A 12 -6.53 -2.78 6.43
CA THR A 12 -7.23 -1.56 6.00
C THR A 12 -7.21 -1.46 4.49
N VAL A 13 -8.37 -1.12 3.93
CA VAL A 13 -8.55 -0.86 2.50
C VAL A 13 -9.19 0.49 2.26
N CYS A 14 -9.04 1.03 1.07
CA CYS A 14 -9.65 2.28 0.67
C CYS A 14 -10.86 2.02 -0.24
N ILE A 15 -12.00 2.59 0.11
CA ILE A 15 -13.26 2.57 -0.67
C ILE A 15 -13.78 4.01 -0.66
N ASP A 16 -14.15 4.56 -1.82
CA ASP A 16 -14.67 5.93 -1.93
C ASP A 16 -13.78 7.00 -1.22
N ASN A 17 -12.45 6.82 -1.29
CA ASN A 17 -11.43 7.64 -0.61
C ASN A 17 -11.43 7.61 0.93
N ALA A 18 -12.20 6.70 1.54
CA ALA A 18 -12.22 6.46 2.98
C ALA A 18 -11.58 5.12 3.34
N GLN A 19 -11.02 5.03 4.54
CA GLN A 19 -10.41 3.80 5.06
C GLN A 19 -11.44 2.91 5.73
N HIS A 20 -11.44 1.63 5.38
CA HIS A 20 -12.36 0.64 5.90
C HIS A 20 -11.62 -0.64 6.30
N PRO A 21 -12.01 -1.30 7.40
CA PRO A 21 -11.52 -2.62 7.75
C PRO A 21 -12.03 -3.69 6.77
N LEU A 22 -11.11 -4.54 6.33
CA LEU A 22 -11.34 -5.74 5.54
C LEU A 22 -10.81 -6.95 6.29
N ILE A 23 -11.69 -7.90 6.56
CA ILE A 23 -11.37 -9.18 7.21
C ILE A 23 -11.29 -10.24 6.12
N ILE A 24 -10.17 -10.95 6.05
CA ILE A 24 -10.00 -12.07 5.13
C ILE A 24 -10.24 -13.35 5.92
N ASP A 25 -11.36 -14.03 5.66
CA ASP A 25 -11.77 -15.19 6.43
C ASP A 25 -11.82 -16.45 5.55
N SER A 26 -10.91 -17.38 5.78
CA SER A 26 -10.87 -18.66 5.07
C SER A 26 -11.96 -19.64 5.52
N GLY A 27 -12.64 -19.37 6.64
CA GLY A 27 -13.80 -20.13 7.11
C GLY A 27 -15.11 -19.71 6.43
N ALA A 28 -15.15 -18.52 5.84
CA ALA A 28 -16.33 -18.03 5.14
C ALA A 28 -16.34 -18.48 3.68
N HIS A 29 -17.43 -19.09 3.24
CA HIS A 29 -17.57 -19.48 1.83
C HIS A 29 -17.75 -18.27 0.90
N CYS A 30 -18.46 -17.26 1.37
CA CYS A 30 -18.84 -16.08 0.60
C CYS A 30 -18.35 -14.79 1.25
N SER A 31 -18.04 -13.79 0.43
CA SER A 31 -17.81 -12.42 0.89
C SER A 31 -19.12 -11.76 1.32
N ILE A 32 -19.11 -11.13 2.51
CA ILE A 32 -20.30 -10.54 3.13
C ILE A 32 -20.01 -9.14 3.69
N VAL A 33 -21.07 -8.37 3.86
CA VAL A 33 -21.06 -7.10 4.58
C VAL A 33 -22.34 -6.97 5.41
N ALA A 34 -22.21 -6.44 6.62
CA ALA A 34 -23.35 -6.23 7.50
C ALA A 34 -24.14 -4.98 7.10
N ARG A 35 -25.47 -5.05 7.17
CA ARG A 35 -26.35 -3.88 6.97
C ARG A 35 -25.95 -2.70 7.85
N GLY A 36 -25.80 -2.93 9.16
CA GLY A 36 -25.47 -1.86 10.11
C GLY A 36 -24.13 -1.18 9.80
N TYR A 37 -23.18 -1.90 9.21
CA TYR A 37 -21.93 -1.30 8.74
C TYR A 37 -22.15 -0.41 7.51
N LEU A 38 -22.98 -0.86 6.56
CA LEU A 38 -23.32 -0.04 5.39
C LEU A 38 -24.08 1.23 5.77
N ASP A 39 -25.04 1.14 6.70
CA ASP A 39 -25.82 2.29 7.18
C ASP A 39 -24.93 3.39 7.76
N ASN A 40 -23.86 3.02 8.46
CA ASN A 40 -22.95 3.96 9.10
C ASN A 40 -21.91 4.59 8.15
N HIS A 41 -21.54 3.89 7.07
CA HIS A 41 -20.36 4.25 6.27
C HIS A 41 -20.67 4.57 4.79
N PHE A 42 -21.79 4.12 4.24
CA PHE A 42 -22.10 4.26 2.82
C PHE A 42 -23.51 4.85 2.62
N PRO A 43 -23.64 6.17 2.44
CA PRO A 43 -24.96 6.79 2.25
C PRO A 43 -25.62 6.29 0.97
N ASN A 44 -26.93 6.00 1.03
CA ASN A 44 -27.73 5.49 -0.09
C ASN A 44 -27.24 4.14 -0.66
N TRP A 45 -26.56 3.30 0.13
CA TRP A 45 -26.11 1.98 -0.32
C TRP A 45 -27.26 1.10 -0.83
N GLU A 46 -28.47 1.25 -0.27
CA GLU A 46 -29.67 0.51 -0.65
C GLU A 46 -30.01 0.63 -2.14
N LYS A 47 -29.71 1.78 -2.76
CA LYS A 47 -29.93 2.02 -4.21
C LYS A 47 -28.95 1.24 -5.10
N GLN A 48 -27.84 0.79 -4.53
CA GLN A 48 -26.78 0.03 -5.22
C GLN A 48 -26.97 -1.48 -5.02
N VAL A 49 -27.95 -1.90 -4.22
CA VAL A 49 -28.22 -3.30 -3.93
C VAL A 49 -28.89 -3.95 -5.13
N LEU A 50 -28.28 -5.04 -5.58
CA LEU A 50 -28.84 -5.91 -6.60
C LEU A 50 -29.54 -7.10 -5.93
N PRO A 51 -30.67 -7.58 -6.47
CA PRO A 51 -31.36 -8.74 -5.92
C PRO A 51 -30.47 -9.98 -5.97
N THR A 52 -30.41 -10.71 -4.85
CA THR A 52 -29.67 -11.97 -4.76
C THR A 52 -30.55 -13.12 -5.21
N LYS A 53 -30.01 -14.08 -5.96
CA LYS A 53 -30.68 -15.37 -6.21
C LYS A 53 -30.91 -16.07 -4.88
N GLU A 54 -32.12 -16.56 -4.62
CA GLU A 54 -32.47 -17.24 -3.36
C GLU A 54 -31.39 -18.25 -2.92
N LYS A 55 -30.60 -17.85 -1.94
CA LYS A 55 -29.54 -18.67 -1.33
C LYS A 55 -29.71 -18.57 0.17
N SER A 56 -29.77 -19.71 0.85
CA SER A 56 -29.78 -19.71 2.30
C SER A 56 -28.35 -19.52 2.83
N PHE A 57 -28.10 -18.43 3.54
CA PHE A 57 -26.84 -18.20 4.23
C PHE A 57 -26.93 -18.76 5.65
N LYS A 58 -25.83 -19.33 6.13
CA LYS A 58 -25.72 -19.89 7.48
C LYS A 58 -24.40 -19.45 8.10
N SER A 59 -24.45 -19.07 9.36
CA SER A 59 -23.31 -18.87 10.24
C SER A 59 -23.25 -19.99 11.28
N ALA A 60 -22.24 -19.94 12.16
CA ALA A 60 -22.19 -20.80 13.34
C ALA A 60 -23.37 -20.58 14.31
N SER A 61 -23.99 -19.39 14.28
CA SER A 61 -25.12 -19.02 15.14
C SER A 61 -26.49 -19.32 14.54
N GLY A 62 -26.58 -19.73 13.27
CA GLY A 62 -27.83 -20.15 12.64
C GLY A 62 -27.99 -19.68 11.20
N LYS A 63 -29.25 -19.61 10.77
CA LYS A 63 -29.62 -19.11 9.43
C LYS A 63 -29.53 -17.58 9.43
N MET A 64 -29.02 -17.03 8.33
CA MET A 64 -28.88 -15.58 8.13
C MET A 64 -29.83 -15.07 7.04
N THR A 65 -30.21 -13.80 7.15
CA THR A 65 -31.12 -13.12 6.24
C THR A 65 -30.37 -12.22 5.29
N SER A 66 -30.41 -12.54 3.99
CA SER A 66 -29.78 -11.73 2.95
C SER A 66 -30.74 -10.71 2.35
N ILE A 67 -30.29 -9.46 2.25
CA ILE A 67 -31.05 -8.36 1.61
C ILE A 67 -30.80 -8.37 0.10
N GLY A 68 -29.55 -8.56 -0.30
CA GLY A 68 -29.12 -8.45 -1.69
C GLY A 68 -27.61 -8.57 -1.83
N THR A 69 -27.09 -8.12 -2.95
CA THR A 69 -25.65 -8.05 -3.21
C THR A 69 -25.23 -6.64 -3.60
N ILE A 70 -24.03 -6.25 -3.22
CA ILE A 70 -23.45 -4.93 -3.54
C ILE A 70 -22.04 -5.12 -4.05
N ILE A 71 -21.67 -4.38 -5.10
CA ILE A 71 -20.30 -4.36 -5.62
C ILE A 71 -19.58 -3.18 -4.99
N LYS A 72 -18.40 -3.40 -4.42
CA LYS A 72 -17.54 -2.32 -3.91
C LYS A 72 -16.13 -2.47 -4.49
N GLU A 73 -15.63 -1.39 -5.11
CA GLU A 73 -14.23 -1.32 -5.49
C GLU A 73 -13.39 -1.13 -4.22
N ILE A 74 -12.48 -2.06 -3.99
CA ILE A 74 -11.56 -2.08 -2.86
C ILE A 74 -10.16 -1.79 -3.37
N ILE A 75 -9.56 -0.74 -2.85
CA ILE A 75 -8.19 -0.35 -3.16
C ILE A 75 -7.29 -0.72 -1.98
N ILE A 76 -6.38 -1.65 -2.20
CA ILE A 76 -5.34 -2.03 -1.25
C ILE A 76 -4.09 -1.21 -1.59
N PRO A 77 -3.68 -0.26 -0.73
CA PRO A 77 -2.46 0.51 -0.96
C PRO A 77 -1.23 -0.40 -0.85
N HIS A 78 -0.33 -0.30 -1.81
CA HIS A 78 0.91 -1.07 -1.80
C HIS A 78 2.06 -0.26 -2.43
N ARG A 79 3.28 -0.45 -1.93
CA ARG A 79 4.46 0.36 -2.29
C ARG A 79 4.81 0.33 -3.79
N LYS A 80 4.51 -0.80 -4.46
CA LYS A 80 4.74 -0.98 -5.91
C LYS A 80 3.56 -0.54 -6.78
N GLY A 81 2.54 0.08 -6.19
CA GLY A 81 1.29 0.43 -6.86
C GLY A 81 0.09 -0.20 -6.17
N ASN A 82 -1.05 0.48 -6.25
CA ASN A 82 -2.28 0.06 -5.59
C ASN A 82 -2.89 -1.15 -6.28
N ILE A 83 -3.38 -2.11 -5.49
CA ILE A 83 -4.13 -3.26 -5.97
C ILE A 83 -5.61 -2.92 -5.91
N ARG A 84 -6.36 -3.15 -6.99
CA ARG A 84 -7.80 -2.90 -7.04
C ARG A 84 -8.55 -4.21 -7.19
N LEU A 85 -9.52 -4.44 -6.32
CA LEU A 85 -10.41 -5.60 -6.33
C LEU A 85 -11.84 -5.10 -6.47
N ASN A 86 -12.70 -5.83 -7.19
CA ASN A 86 -14.13 -5.50 -7.33
C ASN A 86 -15.01 -6.66 -6.81
N PRO A 87 -14.93 -6.99 -5.51
CA PRO A 87 -15.76 -8.03 -4.93
C PRO A 87 -17.24 -7.65 -4.87
N VAL A 88 -18.07 -8.66 -5.07
CA VAL A 88 -19.51 -8.66 -4.81
C VAL A 88 -19.69 -9.16 -3.37
N PHE A 89 -20.26 -8.32 -2.52
CA PHE A 89 -20.60 -8.69 -1.15
C PHE A 89 -22.07 -9.03 -1.05
N VAL A 90 -22.38 -10.10 -0.33
CA VAL A 90 -23.75 -10.35 0.13
C VAL A 90 -24.02 -9.45 1.31
N VAL A 91 -25.10 -8.68 1.23
CA VAL A 91 -25.56 -7.85 2.35
C VAL A 91 -26.44 -8.69 3.25
N LEU A 92 -26.03 -8.80 4.51
CA LEU A 92 -26.75 -9.55 5.55
C LEU A 92 -27.36 -8.58 6.56
N ASP A 93 -28.64 -8.79 6.87
CA ASP A 93 -29.42 -7.94 7.78
C ASP A 93 -29.06 -8.20 9.25
N ASP A 94 -28.81 -9.47 9.58
CA ASP A 94 -28.57 -9.99 10.93
C ASP A 94 -27.08 -10.23 11.26
N ALA A 95 -26.16 -9.70 10.44
CA ALA A 95 -24.73 -9.77 10.69
C ALA A 95 -24.23 -8.64 11.61
N HIS A 96 -23.26 -8.95 12.48
CA HIS A 96 -22.67 -7.99 13.44
C HIS A 96 -21.20 -7.65 13.16
N ILE A 97 -20.77 -7.71 11.90
CA ILE A 97 -19.37 -7.48 11.51
C ILE A 97 -19.11 -5.99 11.32
N GLN A 98 -18.05 -5.48 11.96
CA GLN A 98 -17.59 -4.09 11.85
C GLN A 98 -16.59 -3.92 10.71
N GLY A 99 -17.00 -4.24 9.48
CA GLY A 99 -16.14 -4.20 8.31
C GLY A 99 -16.66 -5.02 7.14
N LEU A 100 -15.83 -5.11 6.11
CA LEU A 100 -16.07 -6.01 4.97
C LEU A 100 -15.42 -7.36 5.25
N LEU A 101 -16.09 -8.46 4.92
CA LEU A 101 -15.53 -9.80 5.04
C LEU A 101 -15.32 -10.39 3.64
N LEU A 102 -14.07 -10.76 3.34
CA LEU A 102 -13.67 -11.39 2.10
C LEU A 102 -13.51 -12.91 2.30
N GLY A 103 -14.44 -13.66 1.71
CA GLY A 103 -14.52 -15.10 1.84
C GLY A 103 -13.60 -15.86 0.88
N THR A 104 -13.72 -17.18 0.92
CA THR A 104 -12.92 -18.09 0.07
C THR A 104 -13.25 -17.98 -1.42
N ASP A 105 -14.46 -17.52 -1.77
CA ASP A 105 -14.86 -17.17 -3.13
C ASP A 105 -13.88 -16.20 -3.79
N TYR A 106 -13.58 -15.09 -3.12
CA TYR A 106 -12.69 -14.05 -3.64
C TYR A 106 -11.22 -14.29 -3.29
N GLN A 107 -10.92 -15.01 -2.22
CA GLN A 107 -9.53 -15.45 -1.98
C GLN A 107 -9.04 -16.34 -3.13
N ARG A 108 -9.85 -17.30 -3.57
CA ARG A 108 -9.49 -18.15 -4.71
C ARG A 108 -9.42 -17.36 -6.01
N MET A 109 -10.39 -16.48 -6.25
CA MET A 109 -10.46 -15.69 -7.49
C MET A 109 -9.23 -14.78 -7.68
N TYR A 110 -8.78 -14.13 -6.61
CA TYR A 110 -7.65 -13.20 -6.66
C TYR A 110 -6.29 -13.84 -6.29
N GLY A 111 -6.27 -15.14 -5.97
CA GLY A 111 -5.06 -15.83 -5.52
C GLY A 111 -4.51 -15.25 -4.21
N ILE A 112 -5.41 -15.03 -3.24
CA ILE A 112 -5.06 -14.51 -1.92
C ILE A 112 -4.68 -15.68 -1.02
N ASP A 113 -3.42 -15.74 -0.60
CA ASP A 113 -2.94 -16.74 0.35
C ASP A 113 -2.54 -16.09 1.68
N ILE A 114 -2.97 -16.67 2.79
CA ILE A 114 -2.63 -16.21 4.14
C ILE A 114 -1.46 -17.07 4.65
N HIS A 115 -0.33 -16.43 4.95
CA HIS A 115 0.85 -17.10 5.48
C HIS A 115 1.02 -16.82 6.97
N ASN A 116 0.94 -17.88 7.77
CA ASN A 116 1.14 -17.83 9.22
C ASN A 116 2.54 -18.36 9.59
N SER A 117 3.55 -17.51 9.48
CA SER A 117 4.93 -17.82 9.89
C SER A 117 5.33 -17.01 11.13
N LYS A 118 6.50 -16.35 11.14
CA LYS A 118 6.95 -15.45 12.22
C LYS A 118 6.10 -14.16 12.27
N LYS A 119 5.60 -13.70 11.13
CA LYS A 119 4.64 -12.61 10.98
C LYS A 119 3.55 -13.06 10.01
N ARG A 120 2.30 -12.69 10.30
CA ARG A 120 1.19 -12.94 9.38
C ARG A 120 1.32 -11.97 8.21
N HIS A 121 1.40 -12.51 7.00
CA HIS A 121 1.38 -11.73 5.76
C HIS A 121 0.44 -12.41 4.77
N ILE A 122 -0.12 -11.62 3.87
CA ILE A 122 -0.94 -12.12 2.76
C ILE A 122 -0.18 -11.96 1.47
N THR A 123 -0.35 -12.91 0.56
CA THR A 123 0.06 -12.70 -0.82
C THR A 123 -1.18 -12.53 -1.69
N ILE A 124 -1.14 -11.61 -2.65
CA ILE A 124 -2.21 -11.41 -3.62
C ILE A 124 -1.63 -11.60 -5.02
N GLY A 125 -2.25 -12.46 -5.81
CA GLY A 125 -1.91 -12.67 -7.21
C GLY A 125 -1.94 -14.14 -7.61
N THR A 126 -2.46 -14.41 -8.80
CA THR A 126 -2.54 -15.77 -9.36
C THR A 126 -1.20 -16.27 -9.90
N ASN A 127 -0.35 -15.37 -10.41
CA ASN A 127 0.98 -15.72 -10.90
C ASN A 127 2.01 -15.65 -9.75
N ARG A 128 2.68 -16.79 -9.49
CA ARG A 128 3.70 -16.93 -8.43
C ARG A 128 4.82 -15.88 -8.51
N GLU A 129 5.20 -15.45 -9.70
CA GLU A 129 6.27 -14.46 -9.91
C GLU A 129 5.82 -13.01 -9.64
N LYS A 130 4.51 -12.75 -9.67
CA LYS A 130 3.91 -11.41 -9.47
C LYS A 130 3.12 -11.31 -8.16
N LYS A 131 3.25 -12.29 -7.26
CA LYS A 131 2.57 -12.27 -5.96
C LYS A 131 3.07 -11.10 -5.13
N LEU A 132 2.15 -10.25 -4.71
CA LEU A 132 2.43 -9.10 -3.85
C LEU A 132 2.26 -9.53 -2.40
N SER A 133 3.33 -9.44 -1.61
CA SER A 133 3.30 -9.74 -0.18
C SER A 133 2.94 -8.48 0.61
N LEU A 134 1.90 -8.56 1.43
CA LEU A 134 1.48 -7.51 2.35
C LEU A 134 1.59 -8.03 3.78
N ASP A 135 2.39 -7.36 4.60
CA ASP A 135 2.41 -7.62 6.03
C ASP A 135 1.07 -7.21 6.64
N MET A 136 0.50 -8.09 7.47
CA MET A 136 -0.71 -7.78 8.24
C MET A 136 -0.30 -7.22 9.60
N TYR A 137 -1.09 -6.28 10.13
CA TYR A 137 -0.83 -5.35 11.26
C TYR A 137 -0.07 -4.06 10.84
N GLN A 138 -0.57 -2.84 11.11
CA GLN A 138 -1.58 -2.39 12.07
C GLN A 138 -2.59 -1.41 11.46
N ILE A 139 -3.78 -1.36 12.08
CA ILE A 139 -4.49 -0.12 12.39
C ILE A 139 -3.50 0.81 13.11
N SER A 140 -2.67 1.51 12.35
CA SER A 140 -2.26 2.85 12.72
C SER A 140 -3.39 3.68 12.15
N THR A 141 -4.24 4.37 12.93
CA THR A 141 -3.91 5.73 13.38
C THR A 141 -2.64 6.25 12.71
N HIS A 142 -2.59 6.20 11.38
CA HIS A 142 -1.44 6.62 10.61
C HIS A 142 -1.50 8.13 10.68
N ASP A 143 -0.92 8.67 11.75
CA ASP A 143 -0.54 10.06 11.79
C ASP A 143 0.32 10.26 10.54
N PRO A 144 -0.14 11.08 9.56
CA PRO A 144 0.61 11.35 8.34
C PRO A 144 2.06 11.77 8.64
N LEU A 145 2.29 12.32 9.85
CA LEU A 145 3.59 12.66 10.39
C LEU A 145 4.57 11.48 10.43
N SER A 146 4.12 10.31 10.88
CA SER A 146 4.97 9.13 11.10
C SER A 146 5.42 8.49 9.78
N GLU A 147 4.56 8.51 8.76
CA GLU A 147 4.88 8.03 7.42
C GLU A 147 5.84 8.99 6.72
N LEU A 148 5.56 10.30 6.78
CA LEU A 148 6.46 11.33 6.24
C LEU A 148 7.84 11.31 6.91
N LEU A 149 7.90 11.20 8.25
CA LEU A 149 9.18 11.13 8.96
C LEU A 149 9.98 9.88 8.61
N ASN A 150 9.29 8.74 8.40
CA ASN A 150 9.95 7.51 7.97
C ASN A 150 10.41 7.56 6.51
N GLU A 151 9.67 8.23 5.62
CA GLU A 151 10.04 8.41 4.21
C GLU A 151 11.29 9.30 4.06
N PHE A 152 11.46 10.29 4.94
CA PHE A 152 12.60 11.21 4.95
C PHE A 152 13.62 10.92 6.06
N ARG A 153 13.67 9.68 6.55
CA ARG A 153 14.52 9.26 7.69
C ARG A 153 16.01 9.53 7.50
N GLU A 154 16.48 9.47 6.26
CA GLU A 154 17.88 9.68 5.89
C GLU A 154 18.21 11.18 5.69
N GLY A 155 17.19 12.04 5.64
CA GLY A 155 17.35 13.48 5.47
C GLY A 155 17.68 14.19 6.78
N GLN A 156 18.80 14.93 6.79
CA GLN A 156 19.10 15.82 7.91
C GLN A 156 18.21 17.07 7.82
N SER A 157 17.37 17.28 8.84
CA SER A 157 16.58 18.53 8.97
C SER A 157 17.34 19.54 9.82
N SER A 158 17.25 20.83 9.48
CA SER A 158 17.81 21.90 10.31
C SER A 158 17.26 21.86 11.75
N THR A 159 18.13 22.12 12.72
CA THR A 159 17.80 22.18 14.15
C THR A 159 17.00 23.43 14.52
N THR A 160 17.00 24.45 13.66
CA THR A 160 16.29 25.73 13.89
C THR A 160 14.81 25.69 13.52
N LEU A 161 14.34 24.66 12.82
CA LEU A 161 12.94 24.57 12.41
C LEU A 161 12.05 24.04 13.54
N THR A 162 10.92 24.72 13.78
CA THR A 162 9.88 24.22 14.68
C THR A 162 9.17 22.99 14.08
N SER A 163 8.55 22.16 14.92
CA SER A 163 7.81 20.97 14.49
C SER A 163 6.75 21.27 13.43
N LYS A 164 6.07 22.42 13.54
CA LYS A 164 5.04 22.86 12.59
C LYS A 164 5.63 23.22 11.22
N GLN A 165 6.79 23.87 11.19
CA GLN A 165 7.49 24.21 9.95
C GLN A 165 8.06 22.95 9.27
N LYS A 166 8.62 22.02 10.05
CA LYS A 166 9.09 20.73 9.53
C LYS A 166 7.95 19.96 8.87
N PHE A 167 6.77 19.94 9.48
CA PHE A 167 5.60 19.31 8.89
C PHE A 167 5.17 19.95 7.57
N SER A 168 5.10 21.29 7.54
CA SER A 168 4.75 22.03 6.32
C SER A 168 5.75 21.76 5.19
N LEU A 169 7.05 21.66 5.52
CA LEU A 169 8.10 21.32 4.58
C LEU A 169 7.94 19.90 4.03
N LEU A 170 7.79 18.90 4.91
CA LEU A 170 7.62 17.49 4.50
C LEU A 170 6.38 17.30 3.61
N LYS A 171 5.27 18.00 3.91
CA LYS A 171 4.07 17.99 3.08
C LYS A 171 4.31 18.57 1.69
N MET A 172 5.08 19.66 1.61
CA MET A 172 5.46 20.28 0.34
C MET A 172 6.39 19.37 -0.48
N LEU A 173 7.39 18.76 0.16
CA LEU A 173 8.31 17.81 -0.49
C LEU A 173 7.56 16.59 -1.07
N ARG A 174 6.62 16.02 -0.32
CA ARG A 174 5.80 14.90 -0.81
C ARG A 174 4.91 15.30 -1.98
N LYS A 175 4.28 16.49 -1.93
CA LYS A 175 3.46 17.01 -3.03
C LYS A 175 4.27 17.13 -4.32
N ASN A 176 5.51 17.62 -4.20
CA ASN A 176 6.39 17.86 -5.35
C ASN A 176 7.35 16.69 -5.61
N ARG A 177 7.10 15.50 -5.05
CA ARG A 177 8.01 14.34 -5.15
C ARG A 177 8.38 13.99 -6.59
N GLN A 178 7.46 14.16 -7.53
CA GLN A 178 7.67 13.86 -8.95
C GLN A 178 8.62 14.84 -9.65
N GLU A 179 8.88 16.00 -9.06
CA GLU A 179 9.80 17.03 -9.58
C GLU A 179 11.24 16.80 -9.09
N PHE A 180 11.46 15.94 -8.08
CA PHE A 180 12.79 15.62 -7.58
C PHE A 180 13.41 14.46 -8.35
N SER A 181 14.67 14.59 -8.73
CA SER A 181 15.45 13.50 -9.34
C SER A 181 15.75 12.42 -8.31
N ILE A 182 15.33 11.19 -8.59
CA ILE A 182 15.85 10.00 -7.91
C ILE A 182 17.22 9.72 -8.53
N GLY A 183 18.23 9.34 -7.74
CA GLY A 183 19.66 9.36 -8.12
C GLY A 183 20.10 8.59 -9.39
N GLU A 184 19.17 7.91 -10.08
CA GLU A 184 19.40 7.26 -11.37
C GLU A 184 18.85 8.07 -12.57
N GLU A 185 18.11 9.16 -12.34
CA GLU A 185 17.61 10.04 -13.40
C GLU A 185 18.64 11.13 -13.76
N PRO A 186 18.89 11.38 -15.05
CA PRO A 186 19.78 12.47 -15.46
C PRO A 186 19.22 13.81 -14.97
N LEU A 187 20.11 14.68 -14.46
CA LEU A 187 19.82 16.03 -13.94
C LEU A 187 19.01 16.94 -14.90
N ALA A 188 18.84 16.52 -16.15
CA ALA A 188 18.12 17.21 -17.22
C ALA A 188 16.61 17.44 -16.97
N LYS A 189 16.02 16.87 -15.91
CA LYS A 189 14.59 17.09 -15.56
C LYS A 189 14.35 18.38 -14.77
N ILE A 190 15.37 18.96 -14.16
CA ILE A 190 15.24 20.16 -13.33
C ILE A 190 15.23 21.39 -14.24
N ARG A 191 14.05 22.01 -14.43
CA ARG A 191 13.92 23.24 -15.22
C ARG A 191 14.26 24.46 -14.36
N GLY A 192 15.18 25.30 -14.81
CA GLY A 192 15.47 26.61 -14.22
C GLY A 192 16.63 26.67 -13.22
N LEU A 193 17.50 25.65 -13.18
CA LEU A 193 18.80 25.75 -12.51
C LEU A 193 19.89 25.97 -13.57
N ASP A 194 20.48 27.16 -13.59
CA ASP A 194 21.73 27.41 -14.29
C ASP A 194 22.86 26.79 -13.47
N ILE A 195 23.46 25.72 -13.97
CA ILE A 195 24.61 25.08 -13.35
C ILE A 195 25.86 25.72 -13.96
N GLU A 196 26.51 26.62 -13.23
CA GLU A 196 27.87 27.05 -13.56
C GLU A 196 28.87 25.98 -13.10
N LEU A 197 29.33 25.17 -14.06
CA LEU A 197 30.41 24.21 -13.83
C LEU A 197 31.75 24.92 -13.99
N TYR A 198 32.45 25.15 -12.89
CA TYR A 198 33.84 25.60 -12.90
C TYR A 198 34.75 24.37 -12.92
N LEU A 199 35.44 24.16 -14.04
CA LEU A 199 36.49 23.15 -14.14
C LEU A 199 37.80 23.77 -13.65
N ASP A 200 38.11 23.60 -12.37
CA ASP A 200 39.40 24.03 -11.83
C ASP A 200 40.45 22.96 -12.17
N VAL A 201 41.35 23.29 -13.10
CA VAL A 201 42.48 22.44 -13.48
C VAL A 201 43.72 23.02 -12.83
N GLU A 202 43.94 22.72 -11.55
CA GLU A 202 45.24 23.02 -10.95
C GLU A 202 46.30 22.06 -11.50
N ARG A 203 47.31 22.63 -12.14
CA ARG A 203 48.58 21.97 -12.47
C ARG A 203 49.45 21.94 -11.19
N PRO A 204 50.28 20.91 -10.99
CA PRO A 204 51.03 20.31 -12.07
C PRO A 204 50.80 18.80 -12.25
N TYR A 205 50.78 18.41 -13.52
CA TYR A 205 51.15 17.06 -13.94
C TYR A 205 52.32 16.53 -13.11
N PRO A 206 52.42 15.22 -12.85
CA PRO A 206 53.72 14.65 -12.52
C PRO A 206 54.70 15.09 -13.63
N PRO A 207 55.92 15.55 -13.30
CA PRO A 207 56.89 15.92 -14.32
C PRO A 207 56.99 14.75 -15.30
N MET A 208 56.80 15.02 -16.60
CA MET A 208 57.07 14.06 -17.65
C MET A 208 58.43 13.44 -17.34
N GLN A 209 58.46 12.17 -16.92
CA GLN A 209 59.67 11.38 -17.04
C GLN A 209 59.92 11.28 -18.54
N ARG A 210 60.71 12.23 -19.06
CA ARG A 210 61.32 12.12 -20.38
C ARG A 210 62.20 10.89 -20.29
N ARG A 211 61.67 9.72 -20.64
CA ARG A 211 62.53 8.61 -20.99
C ARG A 211 63.39 9.12 -22.15
N PRO A 212 64.72 9.02 -22.08
CA PRO A 212 65.55 9.38 -23.21
C PRO A 212 65.05 8.59 -24.43
N PRO A 213 65.10 9.17 -25.65
CA PRO A 213 64.72 8.43 -26.84
C PRO A 213 65.52 7.13 -26.87
N TYR A 214 64.84 6.02 -27.17
CA TYR A 214 65.51 4.75 -27.39
C TYR A 214 66.65 4.96 -28.39
N PRO A 215 67.87 4.43 -28.13
CA PRO A 215 68.90 4.46 -29.16
C PRO A 215 68.37 3.68 -30.37
N GLU A 216 68.44 4.31 -31.55
CA GLU A 216 68.22 3.62 -32.81
C GLU A 216 69.26 2.49 -32.90
N SER A 217 68.80 1.26 -32.69
CA SER A 217 69.58 0.09 -33.07
C SER A 217 69.42 -0.12 -34.58
N LEU A 218 70.56 -0.05 -35.25
CA LEU A 218 70.90 -0.44 -36.63
C LEU A 218 70.09 -1.62 -37.19
#